data_AF-K1TEY2-F1
#
_entry.id   AF-K1TEY2-F1
#
_cell.length_a   1.000
_cell.length_b   1.000
_cell.length_c   1.000
_cell.angle_alpha   90.00
_cell.angle_beta   90.00
_cell.angle_gamma   90.00
#
_symmetry.space_group_name_H-M   'P 1'
#
loop_
_entity.id
_entity.type
_entity.pdbx_description
1 polymer ?
#
loop_
_entity_poly.entity_id
_entity_poly.type
_entity_poly.pdbx_seq_one_letter_code
_entity_poly.pdbx_strand_id
1 'polypeptide(L)'
;TQEQLSHTLMPVGDYTKDQIREIAAKIGLPVAKKKDSQEICFVPDQDYASFIQNETGIVAPKGNFVNTKGEILGTHEGITHYTVGQRRGLGLPMGHRVFVLEIRPETNEVVVGRK
;
A
#
# COMPACT_ATOMS: atom_id res chain seq x y z
N THR A 1 -20.31 12.15 10.13
CA THR A 1 -21.50 13.01 10.18
C THR A 1 -21.27 14.15 11.16
N GLN A 2 -22.11 15.20 11.17
CA GLN A 2 -22.00 16.27 12.17
C GLN A 2 -22.15 15.75 13.61
N GLU A 3 -23.03 14.77 13.80
CA GLU A 3 -23.19 14.03 15.06
C GLU A 3 -21.88 13.33 15.50
N GLN A 4 -21.17 12.64 14.61
CA GLN A 4 -19.87 12.04 14.96
C GLN A 4 -18.82 13.10 15.32
N LEU A 5 -18.79 14.22 14.59
CA LEU A 5 -17.82 15.30 14.84
C LEU A 5 -18.09 16.01 16.17
N SER A 6 -19.35 16.22 16.57
CA SER A 6 -19.68 16.81 17.87
C SER A 6 -19.21 15.97 19.05
N HIS A 7 -18.93 14.69 18.84
CA HIS A 7 -18.38 13.77 19.84
C HIS A 7 -16.88 13.50 19.68
N THR A 8 -16.18 14.19 18.77
CA THR A 8 -14.76 13.96 18.50
C THR A 8 -13.89 15.08 19.06
N LEU A 9 -12.85 14.71 19.82
CA LEU A 9 -11.79 15.62 20.25
C LEU A 9 -10.49 15.30 19.50
N MET A 10 -9.84 16.33 18.96
CA MET A 10 -8.54 16.23 18.28
C MET A 10 -7.46 16.98 19.08
N PRO A 11 -7.10 16.54 20.30
CA PRO A 11 -6.30 17.32 21.25
C PRO A 11 -4.87 17.62 20.79
N VAL A 12 -4.40 16.93 19.75
CA VAL A 12 -3.07 17.12 19.16
C VAL A 12 -3.11 17.82 17.80
N GLY A 13 -4.29 18.20 17.30
CA GLY A 13 -4.49 18.72 15.95
C GLY A 13 -3.83 20.07 15.68
N ASP A 14 -3.68 20.90 16.71
CA ASP A 14 -3.08 22.24 16.62
C ASP A 14 -1.55 22.23 16.72
N TYR A 15 -0.94 21.07 16.95
CA TYR A 15 0.50 20.95 17.13
C TYR A 15 1.16 20.35 15.90
N THR A 16 2.34 20.87 15.56
CA THR A 16 3.25 20.18 14.65
C THR A 16 3.76 18.89 15.28
N LYS A 17 4.27 17.99 14.44
CA LYS A 17 4.80 16.70 14.89
C LYS A 17 5.99 16.86 15.84
N ASP A 18 6.82 17.87 15.63
CA ASP A 18 7.98 18.13 16.48
C ASP A 18 7.54 18.68 17.85
N GLN A 19 6.61 19.63 17.87
CA GLN A 19 6.05 20.16 19.12
C GLN A 19 5.41 19.08 19.99
N ILE A 20 4.63 18.17 19.42
CA ILE A 20 3.99 17.11 20.22
C ILE A 20 5.00 16.11 20.77
N ARG A 21 6.11 15.84 20.05
CA ARG A 21 7.21 15.00 20.54
C ARG A 21 8.00 15.69 21.66
N GLU A 22 8.21 16.99 21.57
CA GLU A 22 8.83 17.76 22.66
C GLU A 22 7.97 17.75 23.92
N ILE A 23 6.65 17.95 23.79
CA ILE A 23 5.72 17.85 24.92
C ILE A 23 5.84 16.47 25.56
N ALA A 24 5.74 15.40 24.76
CA ALA A 24 5.88 14.03 25.23
C ALA A 24 7.21 13.77 25.96
N ALA A 25 8.32 14.33 25.46
CA ALA A 25 9.62 14.22 26.11
C ALA A 25 9.67 14.96 27.45
N LYS A 26 9.12 16.18 27.52
CA LYS A 26 9.09 17.00 28.75
C LYS A 26 8.31 16.33 29.88
N ILE A 27 7.24 15.62 29.57
CA ILE A 27 6.43 14.88 30.56
C ILE A 27 6.89 13.43 30.77
N GLY A 28 8.01 13.03 30.17
CA GLY A 28 8.62 11.71 30.39
C GLY A 28 7.91 10.53 29.69
N LEU A 29 7.16 10.77 28.62
CA LEU A 29 6.54 9.67 27.87
C LEU A 29 7.58 8.90 27.03
N PRO A 30 7.65 7.56 27.14
CA PRO A 30 8.65 6.76 26.43
C PRO A 30 8.47 6.78 24.90
N VAL A 31 7.26 7.11 24.43
CA VAL A 31 6.92 7.18 23.01
C VAL A 31 7.43 8.44 22.30
N ALA A 32 7.99 9.42 23.02
CA ALA A 32 8.45 10.68 22.44
C ALA A 32 9.45 10.51 21.28
N LYS A 33 10.28 9.46 21.34
CA LYS A 33 11.27 9.13 20.30
C LYS A 33 10.88 7.92 19.44
N LYS A 34 9.73 7.30 19.72
CA LYS A 34 9.26 6.14 18.95
C LYS A 34 8.97 6.61 17.53
N LYS A 35 9.47 5.88 16.52
CA LYS A 35 9.07 6.10 15.13
C LYS A 35 7.57 5.88 15.00
N ASP A 36 6.94 6.69 14.16
CA ASP A 36 5.51 6.52 13.89
C ASP A 36 5.25 5.16 13.26
N SER A 37 4.10 4.57 13.55
CA SER A 37 3.64 3.40 12.82
C SER A 37 3.56 3.76 11.34
N GLN A 38 4.16 2.91 10.51
CA GLN A 38 4.07 2.97 9.06
C GLN A 38 3.21 1.79 8.63
N GLU A 39 2.55 1.92 7.47
CA GLU A 39 1.66 0.90 6.92
C GLU A 39 0.37 0.69 7.71
N ILE A 40 -0.45 -0.28 7.28
CA ILE A 40 -1.78 -0.53 7.86
C ILE A 40 -1.63 -1.23 9.21
N CYS A 41 -2.16 -0.63 10.27
CA CYS A 41 -1.95 -1.05 11.66
C CYS A 41 -2.26 -2.52 11.97
N PHE A 42 -3.21 -3.13 11.25
CA PHE A 42 -3.67 -4.51 11.49
C PHE A 42 -3.14 -5.51 10.46
N VAL A 43 -2.34 -5.06 9.47
CA VAL A 43 -1.73 -5.93 8.48
C VAL A 43 -0.24 -6.09 8.83
N PRO A 44 0.18 -7.28 9.31
CA PRO A 44 1.59 -7.53 9.58
C PRO A 44 2.40 -7.58 8.27
N ASP A 45 3.69 -7.24 8.36
CA ASP A 45 4.71 -7.52 7.35
C ASP A 45 4.45 -6.98 5.92
N GLN A 46 3.56 -5.99 5.77
CA GLN A 46 3.15 -5.42 4.47
C GLN A 46 2.51 -6.44 3.52
N ASP A 47 2.03 -7.56 4.04
CA ASP A 47 1.43 -8.60 3.21
C ASP A 47 -0.09 -8.41 3.07
N TYR A 48 -0.46 -7.36 2.32
CA TYR A 48 -1.86 -7.03 2.03
C TYR A 48 -2.57 -8.15 1.25
N ALA A 49 -1.85 -8.84 0.38
CA ALA A 49 -2.44 -9.89 -0.44
C ALA A 49 -2.84 -11.09 0.41
N SER A 50 -1.96 -11.56 1.31
CA SER A 50 -2.32 -12.60 2.28
C SER A 50 -3.42 -12.15 3.22
N PHE A 51 -3.43 -10.89 3.67
CA PHE A 51 -4.53 -10.35 4.48
C PHE A 51 -5.88 -10.43 3.73
N ILE A 52 -5.95 -9.96 2.48
CA ILE A 52 -7.17 -10.02 1.66
C ILE A 52 -7.60 -11.48 1.44
N GLN A 53 -6.66 -12.38 1.15
CA GLN A 53 -6.94 -13.80 0.98
C GLN A 53 -7.53 -14.42 2.25
N ASN A 54 -6.98 -14.12 3.42
CA ASN A 54 -7.44 -14.66 4.69
C ASN A 54 -8.84 -14.15 5.07
N GLU A 55 -9.12 -12.87 4.84
CA GLU A 55 -10.42 -12.27 5.18
C GLU A 55 -11.54 -12.64 4.20
N THR A 56 -11.22 -12.82 2.92
CA THR A 56 -12.23 -13.09 1.88
C THR A 56 -12.35 -14.58 1.52
N GLY A 57 -11.33 -15.38 1.82
CA GLY A 57 -11.19 -16.74 1.30
C GLY A 57 -10.89 -16.82 -0.20
N ILE A 58 -10.71 -15.69 -0.88
CA ILE A 58 -10.48 -15.62 -2.32
C ILE A 58 -8.99 -15.53 -2.60
N VAL A 59 -8.48 -16.50 -3.36
CA VAL A 59 -7.13 -16.46 -3.90
C VAL A 59 -7.18 -15.83 -5.29
N ALA A 60 -6.52 -14.68 -5.46
CA ALA A 60 -6.41 -14.06 -6.77
C ALA A 60 -5.61 -15.00 -7.69
N PRO A 61 -6.15 -15.41 -8.86
CA PRO A 61 -5.43 -16.32 -9.74
C PRO A 61 -4.22 -15.65 -10.37
N LYS A 62 -3.17 -16.43 -10.62
CA LYS A 62 -2.03 -15.98 -11.43
C LYS A 62 -2.49 -15.55 -12.81
N GLY A 63 -1.88 -14.49 -13.32
CA GLY A 63 -2.25 -13.86 -14.59
C GLY A 63 -1.01 -13.32 -15.30
N ASN A 64 -1.21 -12.55 -16.37
CA ASN A 64 -0.10 -12.10 -17.21
C ASN A 64 0.32 -10.67 -16.91
N PHE A 65 1.62 -10.43 -16.84
CA PHE A 65 2.14 -9.11 -17.11
C PHE A 65 2.14 -8.88 -18.61
N VAL A 66 1.54 -7.79 -19.07
CA VAL A 66 1.51 -7.41 -20.49
C VAL A 66 2.06 -6.00 -20.68
N ASN A 67 2.61 -5.71 -21.86
CA ASN A 67 2.97 -4.33 -22.20
C ASN A 67 1.80 -3.58 -22.85
N THR A 68 2.01 -2.31 -23.19
CA THR A 68 0.99 -1.47 -23.85
C THR A 68 0.58 -1.95 -25.24
N LYS A 69 1.35 -2.87 -25.85
CA LYS A 69 1.02 -3.52 -27.12
C LYS A 69 0.30 -4.86 -26.94
N GLY A 70 0.08 -5.31 -25.70
CA GLY A 70 -0.52 -6.61 -25.39
C GLY A 70 0.46 -7.78 -25.44
N GLU A 71 1.77 -7.54 -25.56
CA GLU A 71 2.77 -8.62 -25.53
C GLU A 71 2.95 -9.11 -24.09
N ILE A 72 2.88 -10.43 -23.88
CA ILE A 72 3.09 -11.05 -22.57
C ILE A 72 4.58 -10.96 -22.20
N LEU A 73 4.85 -10.38 -21.03
CA LEU A 73 6.18 -10.18 -20.47
C LEU A 73 6.53 -11.17 -19.36
N GLY A 74 5.53 -11.84 -18.80
CA GLY A 74 5.70 -12.82 -17.72
C GLY A 74 4.39 -13.07 -16.98
N THR A 75 4.50 -13.77 -15.85
CA THR A 75 3.36 -14.13 -14.99
C THR A 75 3.43 -13.38 -13.67
N HIS A 76 2.28 -12.97 -13.16
CA HIS A 76 2.13 -12.28 -11.88
C HIS A 76 1.43 -13.19 -10.86
N GLU A 77 1.63 -12.93 -9.56
CA GLU A 77 1.09 -13.81 -8.49
C GLU A 77 -0.40 -13.62 -8.21
N GLY A 78 -1.00 -12.57 -8.75
CA GLY A 78 -2.43 -12.26 -8.65
C GLY A 78 -2.63 -10.75 -8.63
N ILE A 79 -3.71 -10.25 -9.22
CA ILE A 79 -3.90 -8.79 -9.39
C ILE A 79 -3.89 -8.01 -8.06
N THR A 80 -4.23 -8.65 -6.94
CA THR A 80 -4.23 -8.06 -5.58
C THR A 80 -2.83 -7.71 -5.07
N HIS A 81 -1.77 -8.23 -5.67
CA HIS A 81 -0.38 -7.94 -5.29
C HIS A 81 0.16 -6.63 -5.90
N TYR A 82 -0.65 -5.93 -6.70
CA TYR A 82 -0.19 -4.81 -7.51
C TYR A 82 -1.08 -3.58 -7.36
N THR A 83 -0.46 -2.41 -7.42
CA THR A 83 -1.13 -1.11 -7.41
C THR A 83 -0.70 -0.31 -8.63
N VAL A 84 -1.62 0.43 -9.26
CA VAL A 84 -1.28 1.36 -10.35
C VAL A 84 -0.21 2.36 -9.87
N GLY A 85 0.85 2.52 -10.66
CA GLY A 85 2.04 3.31 -10.33
C GLY A 85 3.12 2.54 -9.56
N GLN A 86 2.90 1.28 -9.19
CA GLN A 86 3.90 0.45 -8.53
C GLN A 86 5.09 0.17 -9.45
N ARG A 87 6.30 0.28 -8.89
CA ARG A 87 7.58 0.03 -9.59
C ARG A 87 8.32 -1.21 -9.07
N ARG A 88 8.26 -1.45 -7.76
CA ARG A 88 8.99 -2.53 -7.08
C ARG A 88 8.12 -3.79 -7.02
N GLY A 89 8.74 -4.94 -6.83
CA GLY A 89 8.00 -6.20 -6.65
C GLY A 89 7.35 -6.76 -7.92
N LEU A 90 7.72 -6.28 -9.11
CA LEU A 90 7.18 -6.78 -10.38
C LEU A 90 7.89 -8.05 -10.88
N GLY A 91 9.13 -8.32 -10.43
CA GLY A 91 9.86 -9.54 -10.83
C GLY A 91 10.26 -9.61 -12.32
N LEU A 92 10.08 -8.53 -13.10
CA LEU A 92 10.34 -8.52 -14.54
C LEU A 92 11.77 -8.00 -14.88
N PRO A 93 12.58 -8.77 -15.64
CA PRO A 93 13.95 -8.38 -16.01
C PRO A 93 13.98 -7.44 -17.24
N MET A 94 13.40 -6.25 -17.12
CA MET A 94 13.22 -5.35 -18.29
C MET A 94 14.48 -4.52 -18.65
N GLY A 95 15.54 -4.56 -17.84
CA GLY A 95 16.77 -3.76 -18.06
C GLY A 95 16.58 -2.24 -17.92
N HIS A 96 15.36 -1.77 -17.64
CA HIS A 96 15.01 -0.39 -17.40
C HIS A 96 13.83 -0.30 -16.42
N ARG A 97 13.52 0.91 -15.94
CA ARG A 97 12.43 1.12 -14.97
C ARG A 97 11.08 0.98 -15.67
N VAL A 98 10.23 0.11 -15.13
CA VAL A 98 8.84 -0.07 -15.54
C VAL A 98 7.90 0.11 -14.35
N PHE A 99 6.67 0.50 -14.63
CA PHE A 99 5.62 0.75 -13.66
C PHE A 99 4.34 0.03 -14.09
N VAL A 100 3.51 -0.35 -13.12
CA VAL A 100 2.13 -0.76 -13.39
C VAL A 100 1.37 0.45 -13.91
N LEU A 101 0.89 0.38 -15.15
CA LEU A 101 0.10 1.42 -15.79
C LEU A 101 -1.40 1.20 -15.57
N GLU A 102 -1.81 -0.07 -15.56
CA GLU A 102 -3.22 -0.48 -15.50
C GLU A 102 -3.31 -1.90 -14.94
N ILE A 103 -4.42 -2.23 -14.29
CA ILE A 103 -4.77 -3.58 -13.86
C ILE A 103 -6.12 -3.89 -14.51
N ARG A 104 -6.23 -5.02 -15.21
CA ARG A 104 -7.42 -5.47 -15.95
C ARG A 104 -7.97 -6.74 -15.31
N PRO A 105 -8.95 -6.64 -14.41
CA PRO A 105 -9.53 -7.82 -13.75
C PRO A 105 -10.22 -8.79 -14.72
N GLU A 106 -10.81 -8.27 -15.80
CA GLU A 106 -11.60 -9.05 -16.76
C GLU A 106 -10.74 -10.02 -17.57
N THR A 107 -9.51 -9.61 -17.91
CA THR A 107 -8.53 -10.44 -18.62
C THR A 107 -7.49 -11.08 -17.67
N ASN A 108 -7.53 -10.73 -16.38
CA ASN A 108 -6.51 -11.09 -15.39
C ASN A 108 -5.09 -10.68 -15.83
N GLU A 109 -4.95 -9.42 -16.23
CA GLU A 109 -3.70 -8.85 -16.72
C GLU A 109 -3.25 -7.63 -15.91
N VAL A 110 -1.94 -7.49 -15.76
CA VAL A 110 -1.29 -6.29 -15.21
C VAL A 110 -0.47 -5.65 -16.32
N VAL A 111 -0.89 -4.45 -16.75
CA VAL A 111 -0.21 -3.73 -17.82
C VAL A 111 0.96 -2.97 -17.24
N VAL A 112 2.15 -3.20 -17.79
CA VAL A 112 3.38 -2.52 -17.37
C VAL A 112 4.01 -1.75 -18.52
N GLY A 113 4.67 -0.65 -18.18
CA GLY A 113 5.39 0.15 -19.17
C GLY A 113 6.22 1.25 -18.55
N ARG A 114 6.77 2.09 -19.42
CA ARG A 114 7.43 3.33 -18.99
C ARG A 114 6.36 4.37 -18.67
N LYS A 115 6.62 5.20 -17.66
CA LYS A 115 5.80 6.37 -17.36
C LYS A 115 6.30 7.56 -18.18
#